data_AF-R5G6Z7-F1
#
_entry.id   AF-R5G6Z7-F1
#
_cell.length_a   1.000
_cell.length_b   1.000
_cell.length_c   1.000
_cell.angle_alpha   90.00
_cell.angle_beta   90.00
_cell.angle_gamma   90.00
#
_symmetry.space_group_name_H-M   'P 1'
#
loop_
_entity.id
_entity.type
_entity.pdbx_description
1 polymer ?
#
loop_
_entity_poly.entity_id
_entity_poly.type
_entity_poly.pdbx_seq_one_letter_code
_entity_poly.pdbx_strand_id
1 'polypeptide(L)'
;MGVENPRLWMPRGWGEQPLYQVVRTLVKGGAEETVLERDTTFFGIREIQLDRSEDVEGERFQFVVNGRPLYVKGANYLPHDRWMGGGGRTLEQVFQEDILPLHFNMLRVWGGGIYESEEFYQLADRYGILVWQDLPFACTAYPSDPTFRASVEMELEDQVKRLRKHPSLALLCGNNEVLEGLKHWGWQRSYGYSDEEYREMLTGYDALFREWIPQKLKVLVPDVAYIHGSPVSSNWGRPESFLKGDSHNWRVWFGGKDFKEFDQNPGRFASEYGFQAFPERKTVESFAPGVQVERLTIESPILKNRQRSFVGNQRITDYLLRAYPVPEDFVDYIYVGQLLQGDGMGYAIRALRRAYPLNSGSLYWQLNDVWPTVSWSGVDYWGNHKALHYRVREAYAPYIVDLVEGAIWVASDEVLKPELGPLVVELKGLDYFGRQLWTEQFSFRSERYPFSQKEGELAKEKLEQCGGQLFVELELKAGQKLLARNLFFPTLPKEMQLPKAAPSISLEASQGRLRVTLCSPVLVKSLFVETPWQGAQYSDNFFDLLPNRPYTIEITHSAIDEVVGVEMLRLTSLNDILAR
;
A
#
# COMPACT_ATOMS: atom_id res chain seq x y z
N MET A 1 1.51 -29.42 26.42
CA MET A 1 2.45 -28.46 27.03
C MET A 1 1.71 -27.14 27.19
N GLY A 2 1.81 -26.48 28.34
CA GLY A 2 1.31 -25.12 28.54
C GLY A 2 2.49 -24.16 28.71
N VAL A 3 2.34 -22.92 28.24
CA VAL A 3 3.27 -21.82 28.54
C VAL A 3 2.56 -20.91 29.52
N GLU A 4 3.05 -20.80 30.75
CA GLU A 4 2.48 -19.89 31.74
C GLU A 4 2.82 -18.44 31.37
N ASN A 5 1.82 -17.55 31.44
CA ASN A 5 1.96 -16.12 31.13
C ASN A 5 2.72 -15.85 29.81
N PRO A 6 2.22 -16.37 28.66
CA PRO A 6 2.94 -16.26 27.40
C PRO A 6 3.07 -14.81 26.96
N ARG A 7 4.24 -14.43 26.44
CA ARG A 7 4.40 -13.17 25.72
C ARG A 7 3.77 -13.35 24.35
N LEU A 8 2.70 -12.60 24.08
CA LEU A 8 1.98 -12.73 22.82
C LEU A 8 2.76 -12.08 21.68
N TRP A 9 2.74 -12.72 20.52
CA TRP A 9 3.21 -12.15 19.26
C TRP A 9 2.26 -11.02 18.86
N MET A 10 2.80 -9.81 18.66
CA MET A 10 2.02 -8.63 18.28
C MET A 10 2.27 -8.26 16.81
N PRO A 11 1.23 -7.83 16.07
CA PRO A 11 1.43 -7.24 14.76
C PRO A 11 2.24 -5.95 14.86
N ARG A 12 2.83 -5.54 13.74
CA ARG A 12 3.70 -4.37 13.67
C ARG A 12 2.97 -3.12 14.17
N GLY A 13 3.62 -2.39 15.07
CA GLY A 13 3.08 -1.20 15.71
C GLY A 13 2.44 -1.44 17.08
N TRP A 14 2.22 -2.69 17.50
CA TRP A 14 1.56 -3.01 18.78
C TRP A 14 2.50 -3.53 19.88
N GLY A 15 3.81 -3.61 19.60
CA GLY A 15 4.81 -4.12 20.54
C GLY A 15 5.79 -5.07 19.86
N GLU A 16 6.35 -5.99 20.64
CA GLU A 16 7.33 -6.98 20.18
C GLU A 16 6.68 -8.20 19.51
N GLN A 17 7.50 -8.93 18.75
CA GLN A 17 7.14 -10.16 18.03
C GLN A 17 7.85 -11.38 18.65
N PRO A 18 7.55 -11.79 19.90
CA PRO A 18 8.20 -12.94 20.53
C PRO A 18 7.99 -14.22 19.71
N LEU A 19 9.10 -14.84 19.31
CA LEU A 19 9.15 -16.15 18.68
C LEU A 19 9.75 -17.16 19.65
N TYR A 20 8.94 -18.13 20.06
CA TYR A 20 9.34 -19.28 20.86
C TYR A 20 9.96 -20.35 19.96
N GLN A 21 10.76 -21.22 20.57
CA GLN A 21 11.43 -22.33 19.90
C GLN A 21 10.95 -23.66 20.48
N VAL A 22 10.52 -24.58 19.62
CA VAL A 22 10.37 -26.00 19.96
C VAL A 22 11.52 -26.77 19.30
N VAL A 23 12.32 -27.45 20.13
CA VAL A 23 13.32 -28.40 19.65
C VAL A 23 12.79 -29.80 19.83
N ARG A 24 12.69 -30.54 18.72
CA ARG A 24 12.31 -31.95 18.69
C ARG A 24 13.56 -32.78 18.45
N THR A 25 13.78 -33.81 19.24
CA THR A 25 14.96 -34.69 19.09
C THR A 25 14.49 -36.13 19.10
N LEU A 26 14.78 -36.84 18.01
CA LEU A 26 14.53 -38.27 17.91
C LEU A 26 15.79 -38.99 18.40
N VAL A 27 15.64 -39.77 19.47
CA VAL A 27 16.72 -40.55 20.06
C VAL A 27 16.48 -42.05 19.87
N LYS A 28 17.54 -42.79 19.57
CA LYS A 28 17.54 -44.25 19.61
C LYS A 28 17.98 -44.70 21.00
N GLY A 29 17.12 -45.43 21.70
CA GLY A 29 17.45 -46.03 23.00
C GLY A 29 18.52 -47.13 22.89
N GLY A 30 19.36 -47.25 23.93
CA GLY A 30 20.49 -48.18 24.02
C GLY A 30 21.33 -47.93 25.28
N ALA A 31 22.51 -48.57 25.39
CA ALA A 31 23.46 -48.31 26.50
C ALA A 31 24.01 -46.87 26.50
N GLU A 32 24.03 -46.23 25.32
CA GLU A 32 24.23 -44.80 25.15
C GLU A 32 23.10 -44.26 24.26
N GLU A 33 22.48 -43.14 24.66
CA GLU A 33 21.48 -42.46 23.84
C GLU A 33 22.13 -41.87 22.59
N THR A 34 21.66 -42.27 21.41
CA THR A 34 22.13 -41.70 20.13
C THR A 34 21.06 -40.81 19.54
N VAL A 35 21.38 -39.55 19.27
CA VAL A 35 20.50 -38.64 18.53
C VAL A 35 20.48 -39.05 17.05
N LEU A 36 19.31 -39.41 16.53
CA LEU A 36 19.10 -39.73 15.13
C LEU A 36 18.76 -38.49 14.30
N GLU A 37 17.93 -37.62 14.87
CA GLU A 37 17.42 -36.43 14.19
C GLU A 37 17.14 -35.33 15.19
N ARG A 38 17.38 -34.08 14.79
CA ARG A 38 17.04 -32.89 15.56
C ARG A 38 16.38 -31.89 14.62
N ASP A 39 15.20 -31.43 15.01
CA ASP A 39 14.44 -30.43 14.28
C ASP A 39 14.11 -29.25 15.21
N THR A 40 14.06 -28.05 14.64
CA THR A 40 13.72 -26.82 15.35
C THR A 40 12.62 -26.08 14.62
N THR A 41 11.55 -25.75 15.34
CA THR A 41 10.45 -24.94 14.83
C THR A 41 10.28 -23.70 15.68
N PHE A 42 10.27 -22.53 15.03
CA PHE A 42 9.89 -21.27 15.66
C PHE A 42 8.39 -21.05 15.54
N PHE A 43 7.77 -20.47 16.57
CA PHE A 43 6.34 -20.15 16.58
C PHE A 43 6.05 -18.93 17.45
N GLY A 44 4.99 -18.19 17.13
CA GLY A 44 4.48 -17.09 17.96
C GLY A 44 3.13 -17.46 18.58
N ILE A 45 2.91 -17.08 19.84
CA ILE A 45 1.63 -17.30 20.53
C ILE A 45 0.74 -16.08 20.30
N ARG A 46 -0.37 -16.25 19.60
CA ARG A 46 -1.33 -15.20 19.28
C ARG A 46 -2.68 -15.79 18.90
N GLU A 47 -3.71 -14.98 19.03
CA GLU A 47 -5.04 -15.25 18.50
C GLU A 47 -5.35 -14.25 17.38
N ILE A 48 -5.82 -14.74 16.24
CA ILE A 48 -6.28 -13.93 15.11
C ILE A 48 -7.67 -14.45 14.72
N GLN A 49 -8.63 -13.54 14.66
CA GLN A 49 -9.99 -13.81 14.21
C GLN A 49 -10.36 -12.83 13.08
N LEU A 50 -11.19 -13.29 12.16
CA LEU A 50 -11.84 -12.44 11.16
C LEU A 50 -13.32 -12.28 11.55
N ASP A 51 -13.70 -11.11 12.10
CA ASP A 51 -15.08 -10.77 12.42
C ASP A 51 -15.85 -10.46 11.13
N ARG A 52 -16.82 -11.32 10.83
CA ARG A 52 -17.78 -11.20 9.73
C ARG A 52 -19.24 -11.17 10.21
N SER A 53 -19.45 -10.74 11.46
CA SER A 53 -20.80 -10.56 12.00
C SER A 53 -21.59 -9.48 11.24
N GLU A 54 -22.91 -9.61 11.23
CA GLU A 54 -23.80 -8.57 10.74
C GLU A 54 -23.92 -7.42 11.75
N ASP A 55 -24.06 -6.21 11.24
CA ASP A 55 -24.45 -5.02 11.98
C ASP A 55 -25.36 -4.10 11.16
N VAL A 56 -25.66 -2.91 11.69
CA VAL A 56 -26.59 -1.95 11.06
C VAL A 56 -26.14 -1.49 9.67
N GLU A 57 -24.84 -1.58 9.37
CA GLU A 57 -24.27 -1.17 8.09
C GLU A 57 -24.20 -2.33 7.09
N GLY A 58 -24.30 -3.60 7.51
CA GLY A 58 -24.14 -4.78 6.65
C GLY A 58 -23.34 -5.91 7.29
N GLU A 59 -22.39 -6.51 6.57
CA GLU A 59 -21.53 -7.60 7.08
C GLU A 59 -20.09 -7.10 7.28
N ARG A 60 -19.57 -7.20 8.50
CA ARG A 60 -18.21 -6.80 8.84
C ARG A 60 -17.15 -7.57 8.05
N PHE A 61 -15.97 -6.98 7.98
CA PHE A 61 -14.74 -7.66 7.58
C PHE A 61 -13.59 -7.06 8.38
N GLN A 62 -13.46 -7.45 9.64
CA GLN A 62 -12.52 -6.85 10.58
C GLN A 62 -11.59 -7.90 11.19
N PHE A 63 -10.29 -7.66 11.16
CA PHE A 63 -9.33 -8.49 11.87
C PHE A 63 -9.31 -8.13 13.35
N VAL A 64 -9.36 -9.14 14.20
CA VAL A 64 -9.25 -9.03 15.65
C VAL A 64 -8.03 -9.83 16.09
N VAL A 65 -7.01 -9.16 16.63
CA VAL A 65 -5.75 -9.78 17.04
C VAL A 65 -5.60 -9.65 18.55
N ASN A 66 -5.38 -10.78 19.23
CA ASN A 66 -5.26 -10.85 20.70
C ASN A 66 -6.41 -10.10 21.42
N GLY A 67 -7.64 -10.28 20.91
CA GLY A 67 -8.86 -9.69 21.46
C GLY A 67 -9.11 -8.21 21.10
N ARG A 68 -8.34 -7.61 20.19
CA ARG A 68 -8.47 -6.19 19.82
C ARG A 68 -8.66 -5.98 18.31
N PRO A 69 -9.57 -5.10 17.88
CA PRO A 69 -9.71 -4.73 16.47
C PRO A 69 -8.43 -4.13 15.89
N LEU A 70 -8.03 -4.62 14.73
CA LEU A 70 -6.91 -4.12 13.95
C LEU A 70 -7.42 -3.36 12.73
N TYR A 71 -7.03 -2.08 12.61
CA TYR A 71 -7.15 -1.41 11.32
C TYR A 71 -6.01 -1.91 10.41
N VAL A 72 -6.36 -2.59 9.33
CA VAL A 72 -5.36 -3.15 8.42
C VAL A 72 -4.79 -2.09 7.50
N LYS A 73 -3.46 -2.04 7.40
CA LYS A 73 -2.70 -1.17 6.52
C LYS A 73 -1.70 -2.00 5.73
N GLY A 74 -1.80 -1.94 4.42
CA GLY A 74 -0.94 -2.74 3.57
C GLY A 74 -1.16 -2.55 2.10
N ALA A 75 -0.73 -3.57 1.36
CA ALA A 75 -0.80 -3.67 -0.08
C ALA A 75 -0.94 -5.13 -0.53
N ASN A 76 -1.30 -5.30 -1.79
CA ASN A 76 -1.20 -6.56 -2.50
C ASN A 76 0.23 -6.77 -2.97
N TYR A 77 0.77 -7.93 -2.63
CA TYR A 77 2.14 -8.37 -2.90
C TYR A 77 2.15 -9.35 -4.05
N LEU A 78 3.03 -9.09 -5.03
CA LEU A 78 3.33 -9.99 -6.13
C LEU A 78 4.71 -10.61 -5.90
N PRO A 79 5.05 -11.74 -6.54
CA PRO A 79 6.40 -12.27 -6.50
C PRO A 79 7.43 -11.17 -6.80
N HIS A 80 8.53 -11.11 -6.04
CA HIS A 80 9.49 -10.02 -6.19
C HIS A 80 10.22 -10.02 -7.55
N ASP A 81 10.31 -11.17 -8.22
CA ASP A 81 10.90 -11.29 -9.55
C ASP A 81 10.08 -12.26 -10.42
N ARG A 82 10.18 -12.11 -11.74
CA ARG A 82 9.70 -13.12 -12.71
C ARG A 82 10.51 -14.42 -12.65
N TRP A 83 11.77 -14.33 -12.24
CA TRP A 83 12.66 -15.47 -12.07
C TRP A 83 12.77 -15.83 -10.59
N MET A 84 12.15 -16.95 -10.23
CA MET A 84 12.23 -17.54 -8.91
C MET A 84 13.68 -17.84 -8.53
N GLY A 85 14.28 -17.01 -7.67
CA GLY A 85 15.70 -17.08 -7.28
C GLY A 85 16.65 -16.16 -8.05
N GLY A 86 16.13 -15.15 -8.78
CA GLY A 86 16.93 -14.12 -9.44
C GLY A 86 17.80 -13.31 -8.47
N GLY A 87 18.98 -12.88 -8.93
CA GLY A 87 19.99 -12.19 -8.12
C GLY A 87 19.78 -10.68 -7.95
N GLY A 88 18.52 -10.22 -7.90
CA GLY A 88 18.17 -8.81 -7.74
C GLY A 88 18.36 -8.32 -6.30
N ARG A 89 17.26 -8.09 -5.60
CA ARG A 89 17.27 -7.71 -4.17
C ARG A 89 16.88 -8.91 -3.31
N THR A 90 17.47 -8.98 -2.12
CA THR A 90 17.09 -9.97 -1.11
C THR A 90 15.73 -9.62 -0.50
N LEU A 91 15.00 -10.62 0.01
CA LEU A 91 13.74 -10.36 0.71
C LEU A 91 13.95 -9.48 1.95
N GLU A 92 15.07 -9.63 2.66
CA GLU A 92 15.42 -8.73 3.76
C GLU A 92 15.48 -7.26 3.30
N GLN A 93 16.12 -6.96 2.17
CA GLN A 93 16.13 -5.61 1.60
C GLN A 93 14.71 -5.13 1.24
N VAL A 94 13.90 -5.98 0.60
CA VAL A 94 12.50 -5.64 0.28
C VAL A 94 11.70 -5.32 1.54
N PHE A 95 11.86 -6.09 2.62
CA PHE A 95 11.19 -5.78 3.89
C PHE A 95 11.68 -4.44 4.46
N GLN A 96 13.00 -4.28 4.63
CA GLN A 96 13.59 -3.10 5.27
C GLN A 96 13.33 -1.80 4.50
N GLU A 97 13.39 -1.85 3.18
CA GLU A 97 13.36 -0.69 2.31
C GLU A 97 11.94 -0.41 1.78
N ASP A 98 11.15 -1.45 1.45
CA ASP A 98 9.88 -1.26 0.75
C ASP A 98 8.63 -1.45 1.63
N ILE A 99 8.71 -2.25 2.70
CA ILE A 99 7.53 -2.65 3.49
C ILE A 99 7.49 -1.92 4.83
N LEU A 100 8.57 -2.02 5.61
CA LEU A 100 8.59 -1.48 6.98
C LEU A 100 8.45 0.05 7.03
N PRO A 101 9.04 0.84 6.11
CA PRO A 101 8.87 2.29 6.12
C PRO A 101 7.41 2.71 5.93
N LEU A 102 6.59 1.91 5.23
CA LEU A 102 5.20 2.23 4.89
C LEU A 102 4.19 2.04 6.03
N HIS A 103 4.64 1.71 7.23
CA HIS A 103 3.79 1.41 8.38
C HIS A 103 2.84 0.22 8.18
N PHE A 104 3.14 -0.69 7.25
CA PHE A 104 2.30 -1.86 7.01
C PHE A 104 2.21 -2.76 8.25
N ASN A 105 1.06 -3.38 8.41
CA ASN A 105 0.81 -4.45 9.37
C ASN A 105 0.24 -5.71 8.68
N MET A 106 -0.03 -5.66 7.37
CA MET A 106 -0.46 -6.82 6.58
C MET A 106 0.04 -6.72 5.13
N LEU A 107 0.32 -7.86 4.53
CA LEU A 107 0.44 -8.04 3.08
C LEU A 107 -0.54 -9.11 2.61
N ARG A 108 -1.14 -8.90 1.44
CA ARG A 108 -1.88 -9.94 0.74
C ARG A 108 -1.01 -10.55 -0.34
N VAL A 109 -0.63 -11.81 -0.18
CA VAL A 109 0.06 -12.59 -1.22
C VAL A 109 -1.01 -13.02 -2.23
N TRP A 110 -1.02 -12.34 -3.38
CA TRP A 110 -2.11 -12.42 -4.36
C TRP A 110 -2.10 -13.74 -5.15
N GLY A 111 -3.30 -14.27 -5.42
CA GLY A 111 -3.53 -15.63 -5.91
C GLY A 111 -3.13 -15.95 -7.35
N GLY A 112 -2.63 -15.03 -8.15
CA GLY A 112 -1.99 -15.39 -9.44
C GLY A 112 -0.47 -15.31 -9.40
N GLY A 113 0.10 -15.18 -8.20
CA GLY A 113 1.52 -15.39 -7.94
C GLY A 113 1.80 -16.83 -7.50
N ILE A 114 2.51 -16.97 -6.39
CA ILE A 114 2.92 -18.24 -5.79
C ILE A 114 2.65 -18.21 -4.29
N TYR A 115 2.73 -19.37 -3.64
CA TYR A 115 3.11 -19.38 -2.23
C TYR A 115 4.55 -18.91 -2.12
N GLU A 116 4.78 -17.85 -1.34
CA GLU A 116 6.12 -17.30 -1.19
C GLU A 116 7.11 -18.29 -0.54
N SER A 117 8.39 -17.93 -0.58
CA SER A 117 9.45 -18.69 0.06
C SER A 117 9.29 -18.76 1.59
N GLU A 118 9.92 -19.74 2.23
CA GLU A 118 9.96 -19.83 3.70
C GLU A 118 10.53 -18.56 4.35
N GLU A 119 11.54 -17.95 3.73
CA GLU A 119 12.18 -16.72 4.21
C GLU A 119 11.17 -15.56 4.30
N PHE A 120 10.28 -15.41 3.32
CA PHE A 120 9.24 -14.38 3.34
C PHE A 120 8.38 -14.43 4.61
N TYR A 121 7.88 -15.63 4.98
CA TYR A 121 7.04 -15.77 6.17
C TYR A 121 7.85 -15.64 7.46
N GLN A 122 9.13 -16.05 7.47
CA GLN A 122 10.02 -15.80 8.61
C GLN A 122 10.27 -14.31 8.83
N LEU A 123 10.41 -13.52 7.76
CA LEU A 123 10.53 -12.07 7.83
C LEU A 123 9.21 -11.43 8.27
N ALA A 124 8.08 -11.91 7.76
CA ALA A 124 6.75 -11.48 8.18
C ALA A 124 6.53 -11.74 9.69
N ASP A 125 6.92 -12.92 10.18
CA ASP A 125 6.90 -13.27 11.60
C ASP A 125 7.80 -12.35 12.43
N ARG A 126 9.04 -12.12 11.98
CA ARG A 126 10.03 -11.30 12.69
C ARG A 126 9.58 -9.84 12.79
N TYR A 127 8.98 -9.31 11.72
CA TYR A 127 8.64 -7.90 11.62
C TYR A 127 7.18 -7.57 11.94
N GLY A 128 6.36 -8.57 12.28
CA GLY A 128 4.99 -8.33 12.71
C GLY A 128 4.02 -8.08 11.54
N ILE A 129 4.37 -8.51 10.33
CA ILE A 129 3.53 -8.33 9.15
C ILE A 129 2.59 -9.51 9.04
N LEU A 130 1.29 -9.30 9.17
CA LEU A 130 0.28 -10.33 8.93
C LEU A 130 0.26 -10.71 7.44
N VAL A 131 -0.06 -11.96 7.15
CA VAL A 131 -0.16 -12.48 5.79
C VAL A 131 -1.58 -12.94 5.54
N TRP A 132 -2.25 -12.28 4.59
CA TRP A 132 -3.39 -12.82 3.87
C TRP A 132 -2.83 -13.64 2.71
N GLN A 133 -2.99 -14.96 2.76
CA GLN A 133 -2.52 -15.88 1.72
C GLN A 133 -3.67 -16.32 0.83
N ASP A 134 -3.67 -15.89 -0.44
CA ASP A 134 -4.51 -16.53 -1.45
C ASP A 134 -3.91 -17.88 -1.85
N LEU A 135 -4.74 -18.89 -2.10
CA LEU A 135 -4.33 -20.04 -2.90
C LEU A 135 -4.09 -19.59 -4.35
N PRO A 136 -3.21 -20.26 -5.14
CA PRO A 136 -2.75 -19.77 -6.45
C PRO A 136 -3.80 -19.96 -7.57
N PHE A 137 -5.00 -19.44 -7.35
CA PHE A 137 -6.11 -19.37 -8.28
C PHE A 137 -6.51 -17.90 -8.50
N ALA A 138 -6.57 -17.44 -9.75
CA ALA A 138 -6.92 -16.06 -10.05
C ALA A 138 -7.67 -15.88 -11.38
N CYS A 139 -8.70 -15.03 -11.37
CA CYS A 139 -9.33 -14.40 -12.53
C CYS A 139 -9.92 -15.34 -13.60
N THR A 140 -10.00 -16.66 -13.37
CA THR A 140 -10.60 -17.63 -14.29
C THR A 140 -11.34 -18.73 -13.54
N ALA A 141 -12.35 -19.34 -14.16
CA ALA A 141 -12.90 -20.59 -13.69
C ALA A 141 -11.83 -21.71 -13.77
N TYR A 142 -11.88 -22.65 -12.82
CA TYR A 142 -10.98 -23.81 -12.76
C TYR A 142 -11.79 -25.11 -12.82
N PRO A 143 -11.19 -26.22 -13.31
CA PRO A 143 -11.79 -27.54 -13.18
C PRO A 143 -12.07 -27.89 -11.71
N SER A 144 -13.00 -28.81 -11.50
CA SER A 144 -13.33 -29.33 -10.16
C SER A 144 -13.52 -30.85 -10.15
N ASP A 145 -13.04 -31.53 -11.19
CA ASP A 145 -13.10 -32.98 -11.29
C ASP A 145 -12.14 -33.67 -10.31
N PRO A 146 -12.31 -34.97 -10.03
CA PRO A 146 -11.48 -35.69 -9.06
C PRO A 146 -9.97 -35.64 -9.33
N THR A 147 -9.55 -35.60 -10.60
CA THR A 147 -8.12 -35.55 -10.97
C THR A 147 -7.52 -34.21 -10.59
N PHE A 148 -8.21 -33.12 -10.91
CA PHE A 148 -7.78 -31.78 -10.52
C PHE A 148 -7.75 -31.63 -9.00
N ARG A 149 -8.79 -32.08 -8.29
CA ARG A 149 -8.82 -32.03 -6.82
C ARG A 149 -7.68 -32.81 -6.18
N ALA A 150 -7.30 -33.97 -6.71
CA ALA A 150 -6.17 -34.73 -6.20
C ALA A 150 -4.84 -33.95 -6.34
N SER A 151 -4.66 -33.23 -7.45
CA SER A 151 -3.49 -32.34 -7.62
C SER A 151 -3.50 -31.20 -6.62
N VAL A 152 -4.65 -30.55 -6.42
CA VAL A 152 -4.80 -29.46 -5.43
C VAL A 152 -4.62 -29.99 -4.01
N GLU A 153 -5.01 -31.23 -3.72
CA GLU A 153 -4.83 -31.83 -2.39
C GLU A 153 -3.36 -31.98 -2.03
N MET A 154 -2.54 -32.45 -2.98
CA MET A 154 -1.09 -32.54 -2.79
C MET A 154 -0.47 -31.17 -2.51
N GLU A 155 -0.91 -30.15 -3.23
CA GLU A 155 -0.46 -28.77 -3.03
C GLU A 155 -0.85 -28.23 -1.65
N LEU A 156 -2.12 -28.38 -1.25
CA LEU A 156 -2.60 -27.96 0.06
C LEU A 156 -1.87 -28.69 1.18
N GLU A 157 -1.66 -30.00 1.04
CA GLU A 157 -0.94 -30.79 2.03
C GLU A 157 0.50 -30.32 2.23
N ASP A 158 1.20 -29.94 1.17
CA ASP A 158 2.56 -29.45 1.25
C ASP A 158 2.60 -28.02 1.82
N GLN A 159 1.89 -27.10 1.16
CA GLN A 159 2.00 -25.67 1.42
C GLN A 159 1.34 -25.29 2.76
N VAL A 160 0.15 -25.79 3.06
CA VAL A 160 -0.52 -25.43 4.32
C VAL A 160 0.22 -26.02 5.53
N LYS A 161 0.76 -27.24 5.42
CA LYS A 161 1.58 -27.82 6.51
C LYS A 161 2.87 -27.04 6.73
N ARG A 162 3.48 -26.52 5.66
CA ARG A 162 4.65 -25.63 5.73
C ARG A 162 4.29 -24.30 6.40
N LEU A 163 3.18 -23.68 6.00
CA LEU A 163 2.83 -22.32 6.39
C LEU A 163 2.17 -22.19 7.78
N ARG A 164 1.44 -23.20 8.24
CA ARG A 164 0.62 -23.12 9.48
C ARG A 164 1.37 -22.81 10.79
N LYS A 165 2.70 -22.95 10.80
CA LYS A 165 3.54 -22.64 11.97
C LYS A 165 3.84 -21.13 12.10
N HIS A 166 3.69 -20.37 11.03
CA HIS A 166 4.04 -18.96 10.98
C HIS A 166 2.99 -18.12 11.72
N PRO A 167 3.36 -17.41 12.80
CA PRO A 167 2.42 -16.55 13.50
C PRO A 167 1.81 -15.45 12.62
N SER A 168 2.52 -15.02 11.58
CA SER A 168 2.04 -14.03 10.60
C SER A 168 0.85 -14.49 9.76
N LEU A 169 0.67 -15.80 9.51
CA LEU A 169 -0.43 -16.30 8.68
C LEU A 169 -1.79 -15.98 9.35
N ALA A 170 -2.54 -15.06 8.74
CA ALA A 170 -3.73 -14.45 9.33
C ALA A 170 -5.04 -14.88 8.65
N LEU A 171 -4.99 -15.12 7.34
CA LEU A 171 -6.16 -15.47 6.54
C LEU A 171 -5.73 -16.35 5.37
N LEU A 172 -6.52 -17.39 5.09
CA LEU A 172 -6.46 -18.14 3.84
C LEU A 172 -7.63 -17.74 2.94
N CYS A 173 -7.35 -17.50 1.68
CA CYS A 173 -8.35 -17.10 0.68
C CYS A 173 -8.32 -18.06 -0.50
N GLY A 174 -9.49 -18.52 -0.94
CA GLY A 174 -9.59 -19.55 -1.96
C GLY A 174 -9.10 -19.13 -3.35
N ASN A 175 -9.26 -17.87 -3.74
CA ASN A 175 -8.88 -17.35 -5.06
C ASN A 175 -9.00 -15.81 -5.12
N ASN A 176 -8.41 -15.24 -6.17
CA ASN A 176 -8.66 -13.87 -6.60
C ASN A 176 -9.76 -13.79 -7.68
N GLU A 177 -10.82 -13.03 -7.43
CA GLU A 177 -11.84 -12.56 -8.38
C GLU A 177 -12.54 -13.65 -9.23
N VAL A 178 -12.43 -14.94 -8.91
CA VAL A 178 -13.02 -15.99 -9.75
C VAL A 178 -14.54 -15.92 -9.74
N LEU A 179 -15.16 -15.71 -8.58
CA LEU A 179 -16.61 -15.56 -8.49
C LEU A 179 -17.09 -14.25 -9.12
N GLU A 180 -16.32 -13.18 -8.96
CA GLU A 180 -16.60 -11.89 -9.59
C GLU A 180 -16.55 -12.04 -11.12
N GLY A 181 -15.53 -12.70 -11.65
CA GLY A 181 -15.39 -12.99 -13.07
C GLY A 181 -16.55 -13.83 -13.61
N LEU A 182 -16.89 -14.91 -12.91
CA LEU A 182 -18.05 -15.75 -13.23
C LEU A 182 -19.32 -14.89 -13.33
N LYS A 183 -19.64 -14.09 -12.29
CA LYS A 183 -20.93 -13.37 -12.20
C LYS A 183 -21.00 -12.08 -13.01
N HIS A 184 -19.89 -11.38 -13.22
CA HIS A 184 -19.91 -9.97 -13.60
C HIS A 184 -19.06 -9.61 -14.83
N TRP A 185 -18.16 -10.48 -15.32
CA TRP A 185 -17.34 -10.16 -16.51
C TRP A 185 -18.00 -10.59 -17.84
N GLY A 186 -19.25 -11.05 -17.78
CA GLY A 186 -20.06 -11.33 -18.98
C GLY A 186 -19.57 -12.54 -19.79
N TRP A 187 -18.78 -13.44 -19.18
CA TRP A 187 -18.17 -14.59 -19.85
C TRP A 187 -19.17 -15.45 -20.63
N GLN A 188 -20.34 -15.73 -20.06
CA GLN A 188 -21.36 -16.54 -20.73
C GLN A 188 -21.70 -16.00 -22.13
N ARG A 189 -21.95 -14.69 -22.21
CA ARG A 189 -22.27 -14.03 -23.48
C ARG A 189 -21.05 -13.86 -24.38
N SER A 190 -19.92 -13.42 -23.80
CA SER A 190 -18.72 -13.06 -24.58
C SER A 190 -18.02 -14.26 -25.21
N TYR A 191 -18.07 -15.43 -24.57
CA TYR A 191 -17.46 -16.66 -25.05
C TYR A 191 -18.46 -17.68 -25.63
N GLY A 192 -19.76 -17.40 -25.54
CA GLY A 192 -20.80 -18.24 -26.12
C GLY A 192 -21.05 -19.54 -25.37
N TYR A 193 -20.81 -19.56 -24.05
CA TYR A 193 -21.10 -20.73 -23.21
C TYR A 193 -22.61 -20.99 -23.15
N SER A 194 -23.00 -22.25 -23.29
CA SER A 194 -24.36 -22.71 -23.04
C SER A 194 -24.74 -22.51 -21.57
N ASP A 195 -26.05 -22.51 -21.28
CA ASP A 195 -26.56 -22.48 -19.90
C ASP A 195 -26.08 -23.67 -19.06
N GLU A 196 -25.80 -24.80 -19.70
CA GLU A 196 -25.29 -26.01 -19.03
C GLU A 196 -23.84 -25.84 -18.61
N GLU A 197 -22.94 -25.48 -19.55
CA GLU A 197 -21.52 -25.24 -19.26
C GLU A 197 -21.33 -24.15 -18.20
N TYR A 198 -22.12 -23.07 -18.28
CA TYR A 198 -22.02 -21.99 -17.30
C TYR A 198 -22.53 -22.41 -15.91
N ARG A 199 -23.58 -23.22 -15.84
CA ARG A 199 -24.05 -23.81 -14.57
C ARG A 199 -23.03 -24.79 -13.99
N GLU A 200 -22.36 -25.56 -14.83
CA GLU A 200 -21.28 -26.45 -14.42
C GLU A 200 -20.11 -25.67 -13.80
N MET A 201 -19.68 -24.56 -14.41
CA MET A 201 -18.64 -23.70 -13.83
C MET A 201 -19.02 -23.14 -12.46
N LEU A 202 -20.27 -22.68 -12.27
CA LEU A 202 -20.76 -22.20 -10.97
C LEU A 202 -20.81 -23.33 -9.94
N THR A 203 -21.29 -24.51 -10.32
CA THR A 203 -21.35 -25.68 -9.44
C THR A 203 -19.94 -26.13 -9.05
N GLY A 204 -19.00 -26.12 -10.00
CA GLY A 204 -17.61 -26.44 -9.77
C GLY A 204 -16.91 -25.45 -8.84
N TYR A 205 -17.24 -24.15 -8.96
CA TYR A 205 -16.76 -23.13 -8.03
C TYR A 205 -17.18 -23.44 -6.59
N ASP A 206 -18.47 -23.71 -6.37
CA ASP A 206 -18.99 -24.00 -5.03
C ASP A 206 -18.38 -25.30 -4.48
N ALA A 207 -18.34 -26.35 -5.29
CA ALA A 207 -17.78 -27.64 -4.89
C ALA A 207 -16.29 -27.55 -4.52
N LEU A 208 -15.50 -26.72 -5.23
CA LEU A 208 -14.07 -26.54 -4.95
C LEU A 208 -13.83 -25.57 -3.79
N PHE A 209 -14.29 -24.32 -3.91
CA PHE A 209 -13.91 -23.21 -3.01
C PHE A 209 -14.85 -23.02 -1.81
N ARG A 210 -16.11 -23.47 -1.85
CA ARG A 210 -17.02 -23.35 -0.70
C ARG A 210 -17.12 -24.62 0.12
N GLU A 211 -16.88 -25.78 -0.48
CA GLU A 211 -17.08 -27.07 0.15
C GLU A 211 -15.77 -27.81 0.39
N TRP A 212 -15.07 -28.22 -0.68
CA TRP A 212 -13.97 -29.17 -0.56
C TRP A 212 -12.70 -28.57 0.05
N ILE A 213 -12.22 -27.42 -0.44
CA ILE A 213 -11.03 -26.74 0.12
C ILE A 213 -11.22 -26.43 1.62
N PRO A 214 -12.29 -25.74 2.07
CA PRO A 214 -12.45 -25.43 3.49
C PRO A 214 -12.53 -26.67 4.38
N GLN A 215 -13.11 -27.79 3.90
CA GLN A 215 -13.09 -29.05 4.64
C GLN A 215 -11.68 -29.58 4.85
N LYS A 216 -10.81 -29.49 3.84
CA LYS A 216 -9.39 -29.88 3.95
C LYS A 216 -8.62 -28.94 4.88
N LEU A 217 -8.81 -27.63 4.75
CA LEU A 217 -8.15 -26.63 5.59
C LEU A 217 -8.53 -26.77 7.08
N LYS A 218 -9.78 -27.13 7.39
CA LYS A 218 -10.21 -27.41 8.78
C LYS A 218 -9.40 -28.53 9.44
N VAL A 219 -8.84 -29.46 8.66
CA VAL A 219 -7.96 -30.52 9.17
C VAL A 219 -6.50 -30.06 9.24
N LEU A 220 -6.03 -29.33 8.22
CA LEU A 220 -4.62 -28.94 8.09
C LEU A 220 -4.24 -27.77 9.01
N VAL A 221 -5.15 -26.81 9.18
CA VAL A 221 -4.94 -25.52 9.87
C VAL A 221 -6.27 -24.98 10.45
N PRO A 222 -6.85 -25.64 11.48
CA PRO A 222 -8.17 -25.28 12.01
C PRO A 222 -8.26 -23.85 12.59
N ASP A 223 -7.12 -23.27 13.00
CA ASP A 223 -7.07 -22.00 13.74
C ASP A 223 -6.86 -20.76 12.84
N VAL A 224 -6.84 -20.93 11.51
CA VAL A 224 -6.74 -19.82 10.55
C VAL A 224 -8.05 -19.68 9.79
N ALA A 225 -8.58 -18.46 9.74
CA ALA A 225 -9.82 -18.17 9.03
C ALA A 225 -9.68 -18.46 7.53
N TYR A 226 -10.80 -18.83 6.90
CA TYR A 226 -10.88 -19.08 5.46
C TYR A 226 -12.02 -18.28 4.82
N ILE A 227 -11.77 -17.69 3.65
CA ILE A 227 -12.78 -17.16 2.74
C ILE A 227 -12.68 -17.82 1.36
N HIS A 228 -13.79 -18.03 0.68
CA HIS A 228 -13.81 -18.77 -0.60
C HIS A 228 -13.18 -17.99 -1.77
N GLY A 229 -13.03 -16.67 -1.66
CA GLY A 229 -12.43 -15.82 -2.68
C GLY A 229 -12.51 -14.33 -2.29
N SER A 230 -11.72 -13.51 -2.97
CA SER A 230 -11.61 -12.05 -2.79
C SER A 230 -11.97 -11.33 -4.10
N PRO A 231 -12.98 -10.44 -4.15
CA PRO A 231 -13.89 -10.12 -3.05
C PRO A 231 -14.87 -11.26 -2.77
N VAL A 232 -15.32 -11.40 -1.53
CA VAL A 232 -16.25 -12.49 -1.14
C VAL A 232 -17.58 -12.37 -1.88
N SER A 233 -18.15 -11.16 -1.94
CA SER A 233 -19.46 -10.96 -2.56
C SER A 233 -19.69 -9.59 -3.19
N SER A 234 -18.82 -8.62 -2.91
CA SER A 234 -18.97 -7.28 -3.42
C SER A 234 -18.53 -7.18 -4.89
N ASN A 235 -18.98 -6.14 -5.58
CA ASN A 235 -18.60 -5.86 -6.96
C ASN A 235 -18.61 -4.35 -7.18
N TRP A 236 -17.59 -3.84 -7.88
CA TRP A 236 -17.40 -2.40 -8.06
C TRP A 236 -18.44 -1.73 -8.97
N GLY A 237 -19.16 -2.50 -9.78
CA GLY A 237 -20.33 -2.03 -10.52
C GLY A 237 -21.56 -1.78 -9.64
N ARG A 238 -21.53 -2.23 -8.38
CA ARG A 238 -22.63 -2.23 -7.40
C ARG A 238 -22.15 -1.70 -6.05
N PRO A 239 -21.98 -0.37 -5.90
CA PRO A 239 -21.34 0.21 -4.70
C PRO A 239 -22.06 -0.14 -3.39
N GLU A 240 -23.37 -0.39 -3.43
CA GLU A 240 -24.15 -0.86 -2.27
C GLU A 240 -23.66 -2.22 -1.72
N SER A 241 -23.00 -3.03 -2.56
CA SER A 241 -22.44 -4.32 -2.16
C SER A 241 -21.15 -4.20 -1.33
N PHE A 242 -20.49 -3.04 -1.34
CA PHE A 242 -19.25 -2.81 -0.56
C PHE A 242 -19.49 -2.86 0.96
N LEU A 243 -20.75 -2.83 1.38
CA LEU A 243 -21.18 -2.97 2.77
C LEU A 243 -21.17 -4.43 3.28
N LYS A 244 -20.75 -5.39 2.45
CA LYS A 244 -20.64 -6.80 2.81
C LYS A 244 -19.28 -7.40 2.47
N GLY A 245 -18.51 -7.73 3.50
CA GLY A 245 -17.19 -8.34 3.33
C GLY A 245 -16.16 -7.34 2.78
N ASP A 246 -15.20 -7.85 2.02
CA ASP A 246 -14.16 -7.05 1.40
C ASP A 246 -14.53 -6.58 -0.02
N SER A 247 -13.79 -5.59 -0.54
CA SER A 247 -14.06 -4.96 -1.83
C SER A 247 -12.82 -4.71 -2.67
N HIS A 248 -12.97 -5.00 -3.96
CA HIS A 248 -12.05 -4.62 -5.02
C HIS A 248 -12.62 -3.37 -5.71
N ASN A 249 -12.42 -2.19 -5.11
CA ASN A 249 -13.04 -0.95 -5.59
C ASN A 249 -12.28 -0.36 -6.78
N TRP A 250 -12.50 -0.96 -7.96
CA TRP A 250 -11.90 -0.54 -9.22
C TRP A 250 -12.63 0.61 -9.95
N ARG A 251 -13.55 1.29 -9.28
CA ARG A 251 -14.35 2.39 -9.86
C ARG A 251 -13.51 3.57 -10.31
N VAL A 252 -12.37 3.83 -9.65
CA VAL A 252 -11.45 4.90 -10.03
C VAL A 252 -10.70 4.56 -11.33
N TRP A 253 -9.88 3.51 -11.34
CA TRP A 253 -9.07 3.20 -12.53
C TRP A 253 -9.90 2.67 -13.70
N PHE A 254 -10.58 1.53 -13.55
CA PHE A 254 -11.38 0.94 -14.64
C PHE A 254 -12.66 1.76 -14.89
N GLY A 255 -13.34 2.18 -13.82
CA GLY A 255 -14.59 2.94 -13.91
C GLY A 255 -14.44 4.44 -14.21
N GLY A 256 -13.23 5.01 -14.09
CA GLY A 256 -12.96 6.43 -14.38
C GLY A 256 -13.47 7.43 -13.35
N LYS A 257 -13.90 6.99 -12.16
CA LYS A 257 -14.42 7.85 -11.07
C LYS A 257 -13.33 8.64 -10.35
N ASP A 258 -13.65 9.84 -9.91
CA ASP A 258 -12.71 10.64 -9.11
C ASP A 258 -12.27 9.93 -7.81
N PHE A 259 -11.11 10.28 -7.26
CA PHE A 259 -10.61 9.72 -5.99
C PHE A 259 -11.55 9.99 -4.79
N LYS A 260 -12.43 10.99 -4.88
CA LYS A 260 -13.55 11.18 -3.93
C LYS A 260 -14.49 9.98 -3.80
N GLU A 261 -14.42 9.02 -4.71
CA GLU A 261 -15.11 7.73 -4.62
C GLU A 261 -14.87 7.04 -3.27
N PHE A 262 -13.67 7.18 -2.68
CA PHE A 262 -13.35 6.54 -1.39
C PHE A 262 -13.96 7.22 -0.17
N ASP A 263 -14.42 8.46 -0.27
CA ASP A 263 -15.29 9.06 0.76
C ASP A 263 -16.74 8.64 0.59
N GLN A 264 -17.17 8.48 -0.67
CA GLN A 264 -18.56 8.18 -1.00
C GLN A 264 -18.90 6.71 -0.74
N ASN A 265 -17.99 5.80 -1.09
CA ASN A 265 -18.17 4.36 -0.98
C ASN A 265 -16.91 3.69 -0.39
N PRO A 266 -16.60 3.93 0.90
CA PRO A 266 -15.40 3.40 1.56
C PRO A 266 -15.43 1.88 1.77
N GLY A 267 -16.62 1.25 1.77
CA GLY A 267 -16.79 -0.18 2.03
C GLY A 267 -16.37 -0.63 3.44
N ARG A 268 -16.52 -1.93 3.73
CA ARG A 268 -16.14 -2.50 5.05
C ARG A 268 -14.65 -2.81 5.16
N PHE A 269 -14.06 -3.20 4.04
CA PHE A 269 -12.63 -3.45 3.88
C PHE A 269 -12.27 -3.31 2.39
N ALA A 270 -11.19 -2.59 2.08
CA ALA A 270 -10.70 -2.42 0.71
C ALA A 270 -9.51 -3.35 0.49
N SER A 271 -9.75 -4.54 -0.09
CA SER A 271 -8.73 -5.56 -0.36
C SER A 271 -8.00 -5.32 -1.69
N GLU A 272 -8.62 -4.61 -2.63
CA GLU A 272 -7.95 -4.04 -3.80
C GLU A 272 -8.52 -2.68 -4.20
N TYR A 273 -7.64 -1.78 -4.60
CA TYR A 273 -7.91 -0.54 -5.33
C TYR A 273 -6.57 0.08 -5.74
N GLY A 274 -6.50 0.78 -6.87
CA GLY A 274 -5.21 1.28 -7.35
C GLY A 274 -5.32 2.31 -8.46
N PHE A 275 -4.21 3.00 -8.71
CA PHE A 275 -4.00 3.86 -9.87
C PHE A 275 -2.62 3.62 -10.48
N GLN A 276 -2.48 3.62 -11.81
CA GLN A 276 -1.18 3.38 -12.45
C GLN A 276 -0.34 4.66 -12.58
N ALA A 277 0.98 4.48 -12.58
CA ALA A 277 1.93 5.45 -13.11
C ALA A 277 3.09 4.75 -13.83
N PHE A 278 3.75 5.50 -14.70
CA PHE A 278 5.03 5.09 -15.26
C PHE A 278 6.09 4.97 -14.16
N PRO A 279 7.03 4.01 -14.28
CA PRO A 279 8.22 4.00 -13.45
C PRO A 279 9.12 5.19 -13.84
N GLU A 280 10.09 5.53 -12.99
CA GLU A 280 10.93 6.69 -13.25
C GLU A 280 11.86 6.50 -14.45
N ARG A 281 12.50 7.60 -14.90
CA ARG A 281 13.25 7.67 -16.14
C ARG A 281 14.29 6.55 -16.28
N LYS A 282 15.14 6.33 -15.27
CA LYS A 282 16.19 5.29 -15.32
C LYS A 282 15.62 3.88 -15.50
N THR A 283 14.42 3.60 -15.00
CA THR A 283 13.73 2.32 -15.26
C THR A 283 13.20 2.25 -16.69
N VAL A 284 12.69 3.35 -17.25
CA VAL A 284 12.32 3.40 -18.67
C VAL A 284 13.53 3.15 -19.57
N GLU A 285 14.67 3.79 -19.27
CA GLU A 285 15.93 3.59 -20.00
C GLU A 285 16.38 2.11 -19.97
N SER A 286 16.14 1.39 -18.86
CA SER A 286 16.52 -0.03 -18.73
C SER A 286 15.82 -0.97 -19.74
N PHE A 287 14.62 -0.63 -20.21
CA PHE A 287 13.89 -1.43 -21.20
C PHE A 287 13.73 -0.75 -22.56
N ALA A 288 14.20 0.50 -22.71
CA ALA A 288 14.25 1.25 -23.94
C ALA A 288 15.68 1.78 -24.23
N PRO A 289 16.70 0.89 -24.28
CA PRO A 289 18.09 1.32 -24.42
C PRO A 289 18.32 2.05 -25.75
N GLY A 290 19.06 3.15 -25.70
CA GLY A 290 19.38 3.99 -26.87
C GLY A 290 18.24 4.89 -27.35
N VAL A 291 17.10 4.90 -26.66
CA VAL A 291 15.99 5.82 -26.95
C VAL A 291 16.12 7.09 -26.10
N GLN A 292 15.94 8.26 -26.71
CA GLN A 292 15.80 9.52 -25.98
C GLN A 292 14.43 9.54 -25.31
N VAL A 293 14.41 9.32 -23.99
CA VAL A 293 13.17 9.16 -23.21
C VAL A 293 12.28 10.39 -23.35
N GLU A 294 12.86 11.60 -23.40
CA GLU A 294 12.19 12.89 -23.57
C GLU A 294 11.25 12.94 -24.78
N ARG A 295 11.57 12.17 -25.83
CA ARG A 295 10.82 12.13 -27.10
C ARG A 295 9.78 11.02 -27.16
N LEU A 296 9.69 10.18 -26.13
CA LEU A 296 8.66 9.16 -26.06
C LEU A 296 7.28 9.82 -25.88
N THR A 297 6.24 9.08 -26.22
CA THR A 297 4.86 9.48 -25.94
C THR A 297 4.12 8.25 -25.43
N ILE A 298 2.95 8.44 -24.81
CA ILE A 298 2.11 7.31 -24.38
C ILE A 298 1.76 6.35 -25.52
N GLU A 299 1.88 6.80 -26.77
CA GLU A 299 1.60 6.03 -27.99
C GLU A 299 2.82 5.26 -28.52
N SER A 300 4.02 5.54 -28.02
CA SER A 300 5.25 4.89 -28.47
C SER A 300 5.15 3.37 -28.34
N PRO A 301 5.49 2.59 -29.39
CA PRO A 301 5.33 1.13 -29.38
C PRO A 301 6.03 0.43 -28.20
N ILE A 302 7.20 0.92 -27.80
CA ILE A 302 7.94 0.36 -26.66
C ILE A 302 7.18 0.52 -25.35
N LEU A 303 6.46 1.63 -25.15
CA LEU A 303 5.67 1.88 -23.96
C LEU A 303 4.34 1.12 -24.00
N LYS A 304 3.69 1.04 -25.17
CA LYS A 304 2.50 0.18 -25.35
C LYS A 304 2.79 -1.29 -25.06
N ASN A 305 3.98 -1.78 -25.43
CA ASN A 305 4.39 -3.16 -25.11
C ASN A 305 4.53 -3.39 -23.59
N ARG A 306 4.87 -2.36 -22.83
CA ARG A 306 5.05 -2.38 -21.37
C ARG A 306 3.79 -2.03 -20.57
N GLN A 307 2.68 -1.79 -21.27
CA GLN A 307 1.36 -1.56 -20.67
C GLN A 307 0.50 -2.83 -20.85
N ARG A 308 -0.05 -3.35 -19.74
CA ARG A 308 -0.85 -4.59 -19.72
C ARG A 308 -2.29 -4.41 -19.25
N SER A 309 -2.66 -3.22 -18.79
CA SER A 309 -4.04 -2.85 -18.51
C SER A 309 -4.78 -2.51 -19.80
N PHE A 310 -6.03 -2.97 -19.93
CA PHE A 310 -6.86 -2.75 -21.11
C PHE A 310 -7.34 -1.29 -21.29
N VAL A 311 -7.39 -0.48 -20.21
CA VAL A 311 -7.62 0.98 -20.30
C VAL A 311 -6.33 1.75 -20.61
N GLY A 312 -5.19 1.19 -20.21
CA GLY A 312 -3.86 1.62 -20.61
C GLY A 312 -3.43 3.04 -20.20
N ASN A 313 -2.45 3.56 -20.93
CA ASN A 313 -1.78 4.83 -20.65
C ASN A 313 -2.72 6.05 -20.76
N GLN A 314 -3.72 6.00 -21.66
CA GLN A 314 -4.66 7.10 -21.87
C GLN A 314 -5.41 7.45 -20.58
N ARG A 315 -5.71 6.46 -19.73
CA ARG A 315 -6.36 6.68 -18.44
C ARG A 315 -5.56 7.60 -17.52
N ILE A 316 -4.23 7.54 -17.57
CA ILE A 316 -3.36 8.45 -16.79
C ILE A 316 -3.56 9.88 -17.28
N THR A 317 -3.49 10.09 -18.59
CA THR A 317 -3.70 11.41 -19.22
C THR A 317 -5.08 11.98 -18.92
N ASP A 318 -6.14 11.15 -18.97
CA ASP A 318 -7.51 11.59 -18.66
C ASP A 318 -7.65 12.13 -17.23
N TYR A 319 -6.86 11.62 -16.28
CA TYR A 319 -6.83 12.10 -14.90
C TYR A 319 -5.90 13.28 -14.71
N LEU A 320 -4.76 13.33 -15.42
CA LEU A 320 -3.91 14.51 -15.45
C LEU A 320 -4.73 15.73 -15.86
N LEU A 321 -5.51 15.64 -16.95
CA LEU A 321 -6.39 16.73 -17.42
C LEU A 321 -7.36 17.27 -16.35
N ARG A 322 -7.72 16.46 -15.34
CA ARG A 322 -8.60 16.89 -14.25
C ARG A 322 -7.88 17.82 -13.26
N ALA A 323 -6.64 17.54 -12.90
CA ALA A 323 -5.97 18.18 -11.75
C ALA A 323 -4.55 18.72 -12.01
N TYR A 324 -3.82 18.21 -12.99
CA TYR A 324 -2.41 18.54 -13.26
C TYR A 324 -2.20 19.08 -14.68
N PRO A 325 -1.11 19.82 -14.94
CA PRO A 325 -0.67 20.07 -16.31
C PRO A 325 -0.32 18.73 -17.00
N VAL A 326 -0.47 18.69 -18.33
CA VAL A 326 -0.04 17.54 -19.15
C VAL A 326 1.23 17.95 -19.89
N PRO A 327 2.43 17.54 -19.45
CA PRO A 327 3.67 17.93 -20.09
C PRO A 327 3.82 17.33 -21.49
N GLU A 328 4.46 18.07 -22.40
CA GLU A 328 4.87 17.56 -23.71
C GLU A 328 6.14 16.70 -23.61
N ASP A 329 7.10 17.10 -22.77
CA ASP A 329 8.30 16.31 -22.48
C ASP A 329 7.92 15.06 -21.67
N PHE A 330 8.37 13.91 -22.12
CA PHE A 330 7.94 12.66 -21.51
C PHE A 330 8.54 12.40 -20.12
N VAL A 331 9.72 12.96 -19.82
CA VAL A 331 10.29 12.82 -18.48
C VAL A 331 9.47 13.63 -17.47
N ASP A 332 9.05 14.83 -17.85
CA ASP A 332 8.10 15.61 -17.07
C ASP A 332 6.75 14.88 -16.95
N TYR A 333 6.25 14.25 -18.02
CA TYR A 333 5.02 13.45 -17.99
C TYR A 333 5.11 12.30 -16.98
N ILE A 334 6.24 11.59 -16.93
CA ILE A 334 6.50 10.54 -15.93
C ILE A 334 6.41 11.12 -14.51
N TYR A 335 7.11 12.24 -14.25
CA TYR A 335 7.12 12.90 -12.95
C TYR A 335 5.70 13.30 -12.51
N VAL A 336 4.96 14.02 -13.35
CA VAL A 336 3.59 14.46 -13.01
C VAL A 336 2.63 13.28 -12.89
N GLY A 337 2.78 12.25 -13.72
CA GLY A 337 2.01 11.00 -13.61
C GLY A 337 2.22 10.29 -12.27
N GLN A 338 3.45 10.28 -11.75
CA GLN A 338 3.72 9.76 -10.42
C GLN A 338 3.11 10.65 -9.33
N LEU A 339 3.17 11.98 -9.45
CA LEU A 339 2.48 12.88 -8.51
C LEU A 339 0.98 12.57 -8.44
N LEU A 340 0.32 12.46 -9.60
CA LEU A 340 -1.10 12.10 -9.69
C LEU A 340 -1.40 10.78 -8.96
N GLN A 341 -0.59 9.74 -9.21
CA GLN A 341 -0.75 8.45 -8.54
C GLN A 341 -0.57 8.58 -7.03
N GLY A 342 0.50 9.23 -6.58
CA GLY A 342 0.80 9.36 -5.15
C GLY A 342 -0.23 10.21 -4.41
N ASP A 343 -0.60 11.36 -4.96
CA ASP A 343 -1.58 12.28 -4.35
C ASP A 343 -2.97 11.64 -4.29
N GLY A 344 -3.42 11.01 -5.39
CA GLY A 344 -4.72 10.36 -5.46
C GLY A 344 -4.85 9.14 -4.54
N MET A 345 -3.84 8.28 -4.50
CA MET A 345 -3.84 7.11 -3.62
C MET A 345 -3.62 7.49 -2.16
N GLY A 346 -2.78 8.49 -1.88
CA GLY A 346 -2.64 9.05 -0.53
C GLY A 346 -3.97 9.62 -0.01
N TYR A 347 -4.74 10.29 -0.87
CA TYR A 347 -6.11 10.72 -0.55
C TYR A 347 -7.02 9.53 -0.27
N ALA A 348 -7.03 8.52 -1.15
CA ALA A 348 -7.86 7.32 -1.00
C ALA A 348 -7.62 6.61 0.35
N ILE A 349 -6.35 6.42 0.73
CA ILE A 349 -5.98 5.82 2.01
C ILE A 349 -6.52 6.64 3.18
N ARG A 350 -6.35 7.97 3.16
CA ARG A 350 -6.86 8.84 4.23
C ARG A 350 -8.40 8.81 4.29
N ALA A 351 -9.09 8.75 3.15
CA ALA A 351 -10.55 8.62 3.10
C ALA A 351 -11.03 7.31 3.75
N LEU A 352 -10.41 6.19 3.41
CA LEU A 352 -10.71 4.89 4.02
C LEU A 352 -10.47 4.90 5.53
N ARG A 353 -9.37 5.52 5.98
CA ARG A 353 -9.08 5.67 7.42
C ARG A 353 -10.06 6.58 8.14
N ARG A 354 -10.49 7.67 7.50
CA ARG A 354 -11.55 8.55 8.04
C ARG A 354 -12.86 7.80 8.21
N ALA A 355 -13.14 6.83 7.36
CA ALA A 355 -14.36 6.02 7.42
C ALA A 355 -14.36 4.99 8.56
N TYR A 356 -13.29 4.83 9.36
CA TYR A 356 -13.34 3.97 10.54
C TYR A 356 -14.45 4.44 11.52
N PRO A 357 -15.29 3.54 12.08
CA PRO A 357 -15.21 2.08 12.06
C PRO A 357 -16.00 1.38 10.93
N LEU A 358 -16.60 2.10 9.99
CA LEU A 358 -17.27 1.49 8.83
C LEU A 358 -16.27 0.69 7.99
N ASN A 359 -15.16 1.33 7.60
CA ASN A 359 -14.02 0.67 6.98
C ASN A 359 -13.00 0.27 8.06
N SER A 360 -12.50 -0.96 7.99
CA SER A 360 -11.51 -1.49 8.95
C SER A 360 -10.19 -1.92 8.33
N GLY A 361 -9.97 -1.62 7.05
CA GLY A 361 -8.72 -1.97 6.43
C GLY A 361 -8.60 -1.61 4.95
N SER A 362 -7.34 -1.48 4.55
CA SER A 362 -6.94 -1.02 3.22
C SER A 362 -5.67 -1.73 2.77
N LEU A 363 -5.77 -2.45 1.67
CA LEU A 363 -4.69 -3.08 0.93
C LEU A 363 -4.72 -2.56 -0.52
N TYR A 364 -3.85 -1.60 -0.86
CA TYR A 364 -3.84 -1.07 -2.23
C TYR A 364 -3.23 -2.06 -3.22
N TRP A 365 -3.67 -1.99 -4.47
CA TRP A 365 -3.08 -2.68 -5.60
C TRP A 365 -2.13 -1.69 -6.31
N GLN A 366 -0.81 -1.93 -6.35
CA GLN A 366 -0.04 -3.05 -5.78
C GLN A 366 1.28 -2.55 -5.19
N LEU A 367 1.98 -3.35 -4.37
CA LEU A 367 3.26 -2.93 -3.78
C LEU A 367 4.37 -2.84 -4.84
N ASN A 368 4.66 -3.95 -5.51
CA ASN A 368 5.88 -4.17 -6.28
C ASN A 368 5.60 -4.64 -7.72
N ASP A 369 6.62 -4.61 -8.58
CA ASP A 369 6.58 -5.15 -9.95
C ASP A 369 7.45 -6.41 -10.10
N VAL A 370 7.03 -7.33 -11.00
CA VAL A 370 7.78 -8.54 -11.39
C VAL A 370 8.72 -8.30 -12.60
N TRP A 371 8.61 -7.15 -13.24
CA TRP A 371 9.37 -6.76 -14.43
C TRP A 371 9.28 -5.25 -14.69
N PRO A 372 10.22 -4.63 -15.43
CA PRO A 372 10.11 -3.22 -15.81
C PRO A 372 8.87 -2.98 -16.69
N THR A 373 7.91 -2.19 -16.20
CA THR A 373 6.57 -2.05 -16.79
C THR A 373 5.87 -0.78 -16.33
N VAL A 374 4.72 -0.45 -16.94
CA VAL A 374 3.76 0.53 -16.40
C VAL A 374 2.71 -0.23 -15.59
N SER A 375 2.57 0.11 -14.31
CA SER A 375 1.70 -0.61 -13.37
C SER A 375 1.21 0.29 -12.23
N TRP A 376 0.45 -0.31 -11.33
CA TRP A 376 -0.05 0.31 -10.10
C TRP A 376 0.95 0.24 -8.95
N SER A 377 2.18 -0.22 -9.19
CA SER A 377 3.19 -0.42 -8.14
C SER A 377 3.55 0.88 -7.44
N GLY A 378 3.81 0.79 -6.12
CA GLY A 378 4.50 1.85 -5.36
C GLY A 378 6.02 1.78 -5.49
N VAL A 379 6.55 0.58 -5.75
CA VAL A 379 7.97 0.30 -5.98
C VAL A 379 8.14 -0.38 -7.32
N ASP A 380 8.97 0.18 -8.20
CA ASP A 380 9.23 -0.43 -9.50
C ASP A 380 10.15 -1.66 -9.40
N TYR A 381 10.35 -2.35 -10.52
CA TYR A 381 11.13 -3.60 -10.55
C TYR A 381 12.57 -3.46 -10.03
N TRP A 382 13.20 -2.30 -10.17
CA TRP A 382 14.59 -2.10 -9.73
C TRP A 382 14.69 -1.68 -8.27
N GLY A 383 13.56 -1.60 -7.55
CA GLY A 383 13.50 -1.13 -6.17
C GLY A 383 13.46 0.39 -6.06
N ASN A 384 13.15 1.11 -7.14
CA ASN A 384 12.96 2.55 -7.03
C ASN A 384 11.57 2.87 -6.50
N HIS A 385 11.52 3.71 -5.48
CA HIS A 385 10.29 4.17 -4.88
C HIS A 385 9.64 5.25 -5.75
N LYS A 386 8.42 5.01 -6.24
CA LYS A 386 7.62 6.03 -6.90
C LYS A 386 7.08 7.03 -5.88
N ALA A 387 6.56 8.17 -6.32
CA ALA A 387 5.86 9.13 -5.46
C ALA A 387 4.78 8.46 -4.57
N LEU A 388 4.11 7.42 -5.09
CA LEU A 388 3.15 6.62 -4.34
C LEU A 388 3.71 6.06 -3.03
N HIS A 389 4.94 5.54 -3.03
CA HIS A 389 5.57 4.97 -1.84
C HIS A 389 5.63 6.00 -0.69
N TYR A 390 6.11 7.21 -0.97
CA TYR A 390 6.22 8.28 0.02
C TYR A 390 4.84 8.74 0.53
N ARG A 391 3.85 8.86 -0.35
CA ARG A 391 2.48 9.26 0.05
C ARG A 391 1.74 8.18 0.82
N VAL A 392 2.00 6.91 0.54
CA VAL A 392 1.50 5.77 1.33
C VAL A 392 2.09 5.80 2.73
N ARG A 393 3.41 6.03 2.88
CA ARG A 393 4.07 6.17 4.18
C ARG A 393 3.39 7.23 5.04
N GLU A 394 3.14 8.41 4.47
CA GLU A 394 2.45 9.50 5.16
C GLU A 394 1.00 9.13 5.52
N ALA A 395 0.25 8.55 4.58
CA ALA A 395 -1.16 8.23 4.76
C ALA A 395 -1.41 7.06 5.73
N TYR A 396 -0.45 6.16 5.90
CA TYR A 396 -0.49 5.05 6.86
C TYR A 396 0.23 5.32 8.19
N ALA A 397 0.77 6.52 8.41
CA ALA A 397 1.35 6.90 9.69
C ALA A 397 0.36 6.67 10.87
N PRO A 398 0.81 6.38 12.10
CA PRO A 398 -0.08 6.03 13.22
C PRO A 398 -1.19 7.05 13.55
N TYR A 399 -0.98 8.30 13.13
CA TYR A 399 -1.94 9.39 13.21
C TYR A 399 -2.03 10.08 11.86
N ILE A 400 -3.24 10.50 11.48
CA ILE A 400 -3.45 11.42 10.37
C ILE A 400 -4.29 12.61 10.83
N VAL A 401 -3.99 13.76 10.23
CA VAL A 401 -4.81 14.97 10.29
C VAL A 401 -5.12 15.37 8.85
N ASP A 402 -6.39 15.62 8.55
CA ASP A 402 -6.80 15.94 7.18
C ASP A 402 -7.84 17.07 7.15
N LEU A 403 -7.86 17.81 6.04
CA LEU A 403 -8.82 18.87 5.77
C LEU A 403 -9.56 18.54 4.48
N VAL A 404 -10.84 18.19 4.61
CA VAL A 404 -11.66 17.72 3.49
C VAL A 404 -12.98 18.47 3.48
N GLU A 405 -13.22 19.22 2.40
CA GLU A 405 -14.44 20.02 2.23
C GLU A 405 -14.71 20.96 3.43
N GLY A 406 -13.62 21.53 3.99
CA GLY A 406 -13.66 22.39 5.16
C GLY A 406 -13.70 21.65 6.50
N ALA A 407 -14.02 20.35 6.53
CA ALA A 407 -14.03 19.56 7.75
C ALA A 407 -12.61 19.11 8.15
N ILE A 408 -12.29 19.29 9.43
CA ILE A 408 -11.02 18.87 10.03
C ILE A 408 -11.22 17.49 10.63
N TRP A 409 -10.47 16.52 10.12
CA TRP A 409 -10.53 15.13 10.56
C TRP A 409 -9.24 14.71 11.24
N VAL A 410 -9.38 13.91 12.29
CA VAL A 410 -8.26 13.22 12.93
C VAL A 410 -8.60 11.75 13.06
N ALA A 411 -7.68 10.89 12.66
CA ALA A 411 -7.79 9.45 12.86
C ALA A 411 -6.48 8.87 13.38
N SER A 412 -6.59 7.80 14.17
CA SER A 412 -5.47 7.02 14.66
C SER A 412 -5.81 5.55 14.67
N ASP A 413 -4.85 4.73 14.26
CA ASP A 413 -4.92 3.27 14.31
C ASP A 413 -4.13 2.67 15.49
N GLU A 414 -3.65 3.52 16.41
CA GLU A 414 -3.09 3.08 17.67
C GLU A 414 -4.13 2.30 18.47
N VAL A 415 -3.69 1.26 19.18
CA VAL A 415 -4.58 0.33 19.92
C VAL A 415 -4.25 0.25 21.40
N LEU A 416 -3.05 0.67 21.78
CA LEU A 416 -2.75 0.99 23.17
C LEU A 416 -3.06 2.46 23.36
N LYS A 417 -4.05 2.78 24.20
CA LYS A 417 -4.34 4.17 24.58
C LYS A 417 -3.03 4.77 25.11
N PRO A 418 -2.39 5.67 24.36
CA PRO A 418 -1.15 6.24 24.84
C PRO A 418 -1.49 7.21 25.98
N GLU A 419 -0.58 7.37 26.93
CA GLU A 419 -0.70 8.37 28.00
C GLU A 419 -0.43 9.78 27.42
N LEU A 420 -1.31 10.21 26.50
CA LEU A 420 -1.27 11.53 25.90
C LEU A 420 -2.23 12.47 26.64
N GLY A 421 -1.81 13.72 26.80
CA GLY A 421 -2.70 14.80 27.20
C GLY A 421 -3.73 15.13 26.11
N PRO A 422 -4.43 16.26 26.22
CA PRO A 422 -5.28 16.76 25.14
C PRO A 422 -4.51 16.82 23.81
N LEU A 423 -5.19 16.38 22.75
CA LEU A 423 -4.70 16.54 21.39
C LEU A 423 -5.07 17.95 20.91
N VAL A 424 -4.19 18.55 20.11
CA VAL A 424 -4.38 19.87 19.52
C VAL A 424 -4.08 19.79 18.04
N VAL A 425 -5.06 20.14 17.21
CA VAL A 425 -4.85 20.42 15.79
C VAL A 425 -4.59 21.90 15.63
N GLU A 426 -3.41 22.26 15.13
CA GLU A 426 -3.04 23.62 14.74
C GLU A 426 -3.07 23.72 13.21
N LEU A 427 -3.81 24.69 12.68
CA LEU A 427 -3.85 24.99 11.26
C LEU A 427 -3.26 26.37 11.02
N LYS A 428 -2.30 26.48 10.10
CA LYS A 428 -1.73 27.76 9.66
C LYS A 428 -1.98 27.93 8.17
N GLY A 429 -2.65 29.00 7.79
CA GLY A 429 -2.74 29.41 6.38
C GLY A 429 -1.54 30.25 6.01
N LEU A 430 -0.77 29.85 5.00
CA LEU A 430 0.41 30.56 4.51
C LEU A 430 0.32 30.79 3.01
N ASP A 431 0.79 31.95 2.55
CA ASP A 431 1.04 32.13 1.11
C ASP A 431 2.30 31.37 0.66
N TYR A 432 2.56 31.32 -0.66
CA TYR A 432 3.72 30.62 -1.22
C TYR A 432 5.08 31.27 -0.89
N PHE A 433 5.11 32.41 -0.21
CA PHE A 433 6.32 33.08 0.27
C PHE A 433 6.55 32.83 1.77
N GLY A 434 5.64 32.11 2.43
CA GLY A 434 5.72 31.76 3.85
C GLY A 434 5.14 32.82 4.79
N ARG A 435 4.45 33.84 4.26
CA ARG A 435 3.72 34.78 5.11
C ARG A 435 2.50 34.08 5.69
N GLN A 436 2.47 33.97 7.02
CA GLN A 436 1.30 33.48 7.73
C GLN A 436 0.15 34.49 7.61
N LEU A 437 -0.99 34.02 7.12
CA LEU A 437 -2.22 34.80 6.94
C LEU A 437 -3.14 34.67 8.16
N TRP A 438 -3.25 33.46 8.71
CA TRP A 438 -4.09 33.15 9.85
C TRP A 438 -3.60 31.88 10.57
N THR A 439 -4.08 31.69 11.79
CA THR A 439 -3.90 30.46 12.56
C THR A 439 -5.23 30.09 13.22
N GLU A 440 -5.50 28.79 13.35
CA GLU A 440 -6.65 28.23 14.06
C GLU A 440 -6.19 27.04 14.90
N GLN A 441 -6.87 26.79 16.02
CA GLN A 441 -6.57 25.67 16.89
C GLN A 441 -7.84 24.99 17.39
N PHE A 442 -7.81 23.66 17.37
CA PHE A 442 -8.89 22.80 17.85
C PHE A 442 -8.31 21.81 18.85
N SER A 443 -8.85 21.78 20.07
CA SER A 443 -8.39 20.85 21.11
C SER A 443 -9.46 19.87 21.48
N PHE A 444 -9.07 18.61 21.62
CA PHE A 444 -9.98 17.51 21.90
C PHE A 444 -9.28 16.39 22.65
N ARG A 445 -10.06 15.37 23.05
CA ARG A 445 -9.57 14.13 23.65
C ARG A 445 -10.27 12.97 22.96
N SER A 446 -9.53 11.90 22.67
CA SER A 446 -10.14 10.63 22.29
C SER A 446 -10.19 9.68 23.49
N GLU A 447 -11.36 9.08 23.72
CA GLU A 447 -11.57 8.09 24.77
C GLU A 447 -11.35 6.65 24.28
N ARG A 448 -11.36 6.43 22.96
CA ARG A 448 -11.30 5.12 22.33
C ARG A 448 -10.21 5.07 21.26
N TYR A 449 -9.63 3.90 21.09
CA TYR A 449 -8.53 3.62 20.18
C TYR A 449 -8.77 2.25 19.56
N PRO A 450 -8.67 2.09 18.23
CA PRO A 450 -8.43 3.14 17.24
C PRO A 450 -9.65 4.08 17.11
N PHE A 451 -9.49 5.23 16.42
CA PHE A 451 -10.56 6.21 16.24
C PHE A 451 -10.46 6.98 14.92
N SER A 452 -11.59 7.54 14.50
CA SER A 452 -11.70 8.58 13.48
C SER A 452 -12.82 9.54 13.86
N GLN A 453 -12.55 10.84 13.80
CA GLN A 453 -13.51 11.86 14.22
C GLN A 453 -13.26 13.21 13.55
N LYS A 454 -14.37 13.96 13.40
CA LYS A 454 -14.39 15.33 12.91
C LYS A 454 -14.29 16.29 14.09
N GLU A 455 -13.25 17.11 14.10
CA GLU A 455 -12.90 18.00 15.22
C GLU A 455 -13.28 19.46 15.02
N GLY A 456 -13.63 19.83 13.79
CA GLY A 456 -14.00 21.20 13.49
C GLY A 456 -14.29 21.41 12.02
N GLU A 457 -14.60 22.65 11.70
CA GLU A 457 -14.76 23.15 10.34
C GLU A 457 -13.95 24.43 10.18
N LEU A 458 -13.23 24.53 9.07
CA LEU A 458 -12.53 25.73 8.67
C LEU A 458 -13.43 26.57 7.77
N ALA A 459 -13.58 27.85 8.11
CA ALA A 459 -14.38 28.80 7.33
C ALA A 459 -13.86 28.92 5.88
N LYS A 460 -14.78 28.89 4.91
CA LYS A 460 -14.47 28.89 3.47
C LYS A 460 -13.67 30.13 3.06
N GLU A 461 -13.98 31.28 3.65
CA GLU A 461 -13.34 32.56 3.37
C GLU A 461 -11.84 32.53 3.68
N LYS A 462 -11.40 31.69 4.63
CA LYS A 462 -9.98 31.50 4.95
C LYS A 462 -9.23 30.77 3.83
N LEU A 463 -9.90 29.84 3.13
CA LEU A 463 -9.36 29.10 2.00
C LEU A 463 -9.37 29.91 0.70
N GLU A 464 -10.23 30.93 0.61
CA GLU A 464 -10.35 31.82 -0.55
C GLU A 464 -9.39 33.03 -0.50
N GLN A 465 -8.68 33.24 0.61
CA GLN A 465 -7.67 34.31 0.72
C GLN A 465 -6.60 34.17 -0.37
N CYS A 466 -6.00 35.29 -0.78
CA CYS A 466 -5.06 35.31 -1.91
C CYS A 466 -5.61 34.61 -3.18
N GLY A 467 -6.93 34.60 -3.39
CA GLY A 467 -7.56 33.91 -4.52
C GLY A 467 -7.35 32.39 -4.53
N GLY A 468 -7.16 31.77 -3.35
CA GLY A 468 -6.84 30.36 -3.21
C GLY A 468 -5.36 30.02 -3.37
N GLN A 469 -4.49 31.00 -3.62
CA GLN A 469 -3.04 30.80 -3.76
C GLN A 469 -2.34 30.79 -2.40
N LEU A 470 -2.72 29.80 -1.58
CA LEU A 470 -2.17 29.56 -0.24
C LEU A 470 -2.08 28.06 0.01
N PHE A 471 -1.42 27.67 1.08
CA PHE A 471 -1.49 26.32 1.61
C PHE A 471 -1.77 26.36 3.11
N VAL A 472 -2.38 25.29 3.61
CA VAL A 472 -2.69 25.12 5.02
C VAL A 472 -1.77 24.05 5.57
N GLU A 473 -0.95 24.43 6.53
CA GLU A 473 -0.15 23.49 7.32
C GLU A 473 -0.99 23.02 8.51
N LEU A 474 -1.30 21.72 8.55
CA LEU A 474 -1.99 21.07 9.65
C LEU A 474 -1.00 20.29 10.51
N GLU A 475 -0.97 20.56 11.80
CA GLU A 475 -0.16 19.82 12.77
C GLU A 475 -1.04 19.27 13.90
N LEU A 476 -0.99 17.96 14.12
CA LEU A 476 -1.58 17.31 15.29
C LEU A 476 -0.52 17.14 16.37
N LYS A 477 -0.76 17.69 17.56
CA LYS A 477 0.18 17.67 18.69
C LYS A 477 -0.44 17.08 19.94
N ALA A 478 0.39 16.40 20.74
CA ALA A 478 0.12 16.08 22.14
C ALA A 478 1.16 16.77 23.01
N GLY A 479 0.79 17.88 23.63
CA GLY A 479 1.76 18.78 24.27
C GLY A 479 2.78 19.31 23.26
N GLN A 480 4.06 19.01 23.46
CA GLN A 480 5.14 19.38 22.53
C GLN A 480 5.43 18.32 21.46
N LYS A 481 4.82 17.13 21.54
CA LYS A 481 5.06 16.04 20.60
C LYS A 481 4.19 16.22 19.34
N LEU A 482 4.82 16.38 18.19
CA LEU A 482 4.15 16.30 16.89
C LEU A 482 3.80 14.83 16.59
N LEU A 483 2.52 14.56 16.32
CA LEU A 483 2.00 13.23 16.02
C LEU A 483 1.74 13.03 14.53
N ALA A 484 1.23 14.07 13.86
CA ALA A 484 0.97 14.06 12.42
C ALA A 484 1.13 15.47 11.85
N ARG A 485 1.52 15.54 10.58
CA ARG A 485 1.52 16.76 9.79
C ARG A 485 0.91 16.46 8.44
N ASN A 486 0.14 17.40 7.90
CA ASN A 486 -0.37 17.34 6.54
C ASN A 486 -0.38 18.73 5.93
N LEU A 487 -0.26 18.82 4.60
CA LEU A 487 -0.38 20.06 3.85
C LEU A 487 -1.61 19.98 2.97
N PHE A 488 -2.48 20.97 3.09
CA PHE A 488 -3.67 21.10 2.26
C PHE A 488 -3.53 22.28 1.31
N PHE A 489 -3.89 22.07 0.05
CA PHE A 489 -3.90 23.10 -0.97
C PHE A 489 -5.33 23.25 -1.51
N PRO A 490 -5.96 24.44 -1.40
CA PRO A 490 -7.32 24.67 -1.90
C PRO A 490 -7.38 24.76 -3.44
N THR A 491 -6.26 25.03 -4.10
CA THR A 491 -6.17 25.19 -5.56
C THR A 491 -5.62 23.91 -6.21
N LEU A 492 -6.18 23.53 -7.36
CA LEU A 492 -5.71 22.38 -8.11
C LEU A 492 -4.28 22.61 -8.62
N PRO A 493 -3.42 21.58 -8.68
CA PRO A 493 -2.03 21.69 -9.14
C PRO A 493 -1.86 22.46 -10.46
N LYS A 494 -2.72 22.24 -11.46
CA LYS A 494 -2.68 22.94 -12.75
C LYS A 494 -3.08 24.42 -12.72
N GLU A 495 -3.72 24.86 -11.63
CA GLU A 495 -4.24 26.22 -11.42
C GLU A 495 -3.38 27.03 -10.43
N MET A 496 -2.35 26.40 -9.85
CA MET A 496 -1.46 27.06 -8.90
C MET A 496 -0.60 28.10 -9.62
N GLN A 497 -0.46 29.26 -9.00
CA GLN A 497 0.45 30.33 -9.43
C GLN A 497 1.74 30.22 -8.61
N LEU A 498 2.51 29.16 -8.87
CA LEU A 498 3.74 28.89 -8.13
C LEU A 498 4.86 29.85 -8.57
N PRO A 499 5.56 30.51 -7.64
CA PRO A 499 6.72 31.33 -7.99
C PRO A 499 7.85 30.44 -8.53
N LYS A 500 8.64 30.98 -9.45
CA LYS A 500 9.86 30.30 -9.90
C LYS A 500 10.78 30.08 -8.70
N ALA A 501 11.17 28.84 -8.46
CA ALA A 501 12.03 28.46 -7.35
C ALA A 501 13.43 28.09 -7.85
N ALA A 502 14.44 28.39 -7.05
CA ALA A 502 15.81 27.93 -7.25
C ALA A 502 16.40 27.60 -5.87
N PRO A 503 16.13 26.38 -5.35
CA PRO A 503 16.57 26.00 -4.01
C PRO A 503 18.10 26.03 -3.90
N SER A 504 18.62 26.52 -2.78
CA SER A 504 20.02 26.29 -2.42
C SER A 504 20.21 24.82 -2.03
N ILE A 505 21.37 24.26 -2.39
CA ILE A 505 21.70 22.86 -2.19
C ILE A 505 23.05 22.78 -1.48
N SER A 506 23.12 21.96 -0.44
CA SER A 506 24.37 21.58 0.24
C SER A 506 24.44 20.06 0.32
N LEU A 507 25.62 19.51 -0.02
CA LEU A 507 25.87 18.08 -0.05
C LEU A 507 26.93 17.69 0.97
N GLU A 508 26.67 16.59 1.69
CA GLU A 508 27.68 15.91 2.51
C GLU A 508 27.70 14.44 2.06
N ALA A 509 28.72 14.05 1.31
CA ALA A 509 28.90 12.70 0.81
C ALA A 509 29.85 11.90 1.72
N SER A 510 29.52 10.63 1.91
CA SER A 510 30.34 9.64 2.61
C SER A 510 30.12 8.28 1.95
N GLN A 511 31.01 7.31 2.18
CA GLN A 511 30.93 6.02 1.51
C GLN A 511 29.54 5.37 1.65
N GLY A 512 28.82 5.26 0.54
CA GLY A 512 27.48 4.69 0.46
C GLY A 512 26.31 5.60 0.88
N ARG A 513 26.56 6.85 1.29
CA ARG A 513 25.54 7.78 1.80
C ARG A 513 25.77 9.21 1.35
N LEU A 514 24.71 9.87 0.91
CA LEU A 514 24.70 11.27 0.50
C LEU A 514 23.62 12.01 1.28
N ARG A 515 24.01 13.01 2.07
CA ARG A 515 23.08 13.93 2.72
C ARG A 515 22.88 15.15 1.84
N VAL A 516 21.63 15.47 1.52
CA VAL A 516 21.24 16.61 0.67
C VAL A 516 20.41 17.56 1.50
N THR A 517 20.91 18.77 1.75
CA THR A 517 20.17 19.83 2.45
C THR A 517 19.72 20.90 1.44
N LEU A 518 18.42 21.15 1.41
CA LEU A 518 17.74 22.03 0.47
C LEU A 518 17.06 23.19 1.22
N CYS A 519 17.11 24.41 0.69
CA CYS A 519 16.35 25.53 1.24
C CYS A 519 15.88 26.47 0.10
N SER A 520 14.68 27.02 0.21
CA SER A 520 14.12 27.95 -0.78
C SER A 520 13.38 29.08 -0.08
N PRO A 521 13.46 30.34 -0.56
CA PRO A 521 12.70 31.45 0.01
C PRO A 521 11.19 31.39 -0.31
N VAL A 522 10.80 30.52 -1.24
CA VAL A 522 9.42 30.28 -1.68
C VAL A 522 9.10 28.79 -1.62
N LEU A 523 7.81 28.46 -1.66
CA LEU A 523 7.33 27.09 -1.70
C LEU A 523 7.85 26.38 -2.96
N VAL A 524 8.45 25.21 -2.78
CA VAL A 524 8.76 24.27 -3.88
C VAL A 524 7.84 23.08 -3.74
N LYS A 525 6.89 22.95 -4.66
CA LYS A 525 5.84 21.94 -4.59
C LYS A 525 6.31 20.62 -5.21
N SER A 526 6.18 19.54 -4.44
CA SER A 526 6.42 18.14 -4.82
C SER A 526 7.81 17.86 -5.39
N LEU A 527 8.86 18.46 -4.80
CA LEU A 527 10.25 18.33 -5.26
C LEU A 527 10.70 16.87 -5.35
N PHE A 528 11.06 16.46 -6.56
CA PHE A 528 11.70 15.19 -6.88
C PHE A 528 13.21 15.40 -7.05
N VAL A 529 13.98 14.67 -6.23
CA VAL A 529 15.44 14.57 -6.30
C VAL A 529 15.81 13.27 -7.02
N GLU A 530 16.15 13.36 -8.29
CA GLU A 530 16.51 12.23 -9.14
C GLU A 530 18.03 11.98 -9.10
N THR A 531 18.42 10.72 -8.99
CA THR A 531 19.82 10.26 -9.05
C THR A 531 19.98 9.16 -10.10
N PRO A 532 21.17 9.00 -10.71
CA PRO A 532 21.40 8.00 -11.76
C PRO A 532 21.50 6.56 -11.23
N TRP A 533 21.55 6.36 -9.92
CA TRP A 533 21.78 5.05 -9.30
C TRP A 533 20.48 4.25 -9.20
N GLN A 534 20.39 3.14 -9.93
CA GLN A 534 19.25 2.22 -9.84
C GLN A 534 19.12 1.62 -8.44
N GLY A 535 17.91 1.67 -7.87
CA GLY A 535 17.63 1.13 -6.54
C GLY A 535 18.19 1.98 -5.38
N ALA A 536 18.62 3.22 -5.63
CA ALA A 536 19.00 4.13 -4.55
C ALA A 536 17.81 4.42 -3.63
N GLN A 537 18.05 4.35 -2.33
CA GLN A 537 17.03 4.56 -1.30
C GLN A 537 17.11 5.98 -0.75
N TYR A 538 15.95 6.57 -0.45
CA TYR A 538 15.84 7.94 0.02
C TYR A 538 15.10 7.97 1.35
N SER A 539 15.59 8.75 2.31
CA SER A 539 14.85 9.02 3.54
C SER A 539 13.55 9.77 3.26
N ASP A 540 13.52 10.59 2.20
CA ASP A 540 12.33 11.26 1.69
C ASP A 540 12.52 11.73 0.23
N ASN A 541 11.43 11.82 -0.54
CA ASN A 541 11.42 12.34 -1.90
C ASN A 541 9.98 12.77 -2.28
N PHE A 542 9.80 13.51 -3.39
CA PHE A 542 8.49 14.04 -3.82
C PHE A 542 7.78 14.91 -2.75
N PHE A 543 8.56 15.62 -1.94
CA PHE A 543 8.09 16.41 -0.79
C PHE A 543 7.93 17.90 -1.12
N ASP A 544 7.16 18.60 -0.32
CA ASP A 544 7.04 20.07 -0.40
C ASP A 544 8.13 20.75 0.43
N LEU A 545 8.98 21.55 -0.20
CA LEU A 545 9.97 22.38 0.50
C LEU A 545 9.32 23.69 0.94
N LEU A 546 9.09 23.83 2.24
CA LEU A 546 8.42 25.00 2.79
C LEU A 546 9.32 26.25 2.77
N PRO A 547 8.75 27.46 2.55
CA PRO A 547 9.51 28.71 2.46
C PRO A 547 10.40 28.95 3.68
N ASN A 548 11.68 29.21 3.44
CA ASN A 548 12.70 29.52 4.44
C ASN A 548 12.90 28.43 5.52
N ARG A 549 12.52 27.18 5.24
CA ARG A 549 12.73 26.05 6.13
C ARG A 549 13.69 25.05 5.46
N PRO A 550 14.96 24.97 5.88
CA PRO A 550 15.88 23.95 5.38
C PRO A 550 15.32 22.55 5.60
N TYR A 551 15.46 21.69 4.61
CA TYR A 551 15.05 20.29 4.68
C TYR A 551 16.19 19.39 4.22
N THR A 552 16.46 18.34 4.98
CA THR A 552 17.57 17.43 4.72
C THR A 552 17.05 16.04 4.47
N ILE A 553 17.50 15.44 3.37
CA ILE A 553 17.27 14.03 3.04
C ILE A 553 18.59 13.26 3.01
N GLU A 554 18.52 11.97 3.29
CA GLU A 554 19.63 11.01 3.13
C GLU A 554 19.33 10.10 1.95
N ILE A 555 20.31 9.90 1.09
CA ILE A 555 20.27 8.99 -0.07
C ILE A 555 21.33 7.92 0.16
N THR A 556 20.97 6.65 0.05
CA THR A 556 21.90 5.53 0.25
C THR A 556 21.99 4.65 -0.98
N HIS A 557 23.21 4.40 -1.43
CA HIS A 557 23.50 3.50 -2.55
C HIS A 557 24.99 3.16 -2.56
N SER A 558 25.36 1.92 -2.89
CA SER A 558 26.75 1.43 -2.81
C SER A 558 27.74 2.16 -3.73
N ALA A 559 27.25 2.78 -4.80
CA ALA A 559 28.05 3.57 -5.74
C ALA A 559 28.27 5.05 -5.33
N ILE A 560 27.81 5.47 -4.15
CA ILE A 560 28.07 6.81 -3.62
C ILE A 560 29.47 6.86 -3.00
N ASP A 561 30.31 7.76 -3.49
CA ASP A 561 31.65 8.05 -2.97
C ASP A 561 31.78 9.52 -2.48
N GLU A 562 32.95 9.92 -2.02
CA GLU A 562 33.20 11.26 -1.49
C GLU A 562 33.22 12.37 -2.56
N VAL A 563 33.16 12.01 -3.86
CA VAL A 563 33.34 12.94 -4.99
C VAL A 563 32.01 13.30 -5.66
N VAL A 564 30.86 12.91 -5.07
CA VAL A 564 29.54 13.25 -5.62
C VAL A 564 29.30 14.76 -5.59
N GLY A 565 29.20 15.37 -6.78
CA GLY A 565 28.80 16.75 -6.97
C GLY A 565 27.31 16.95 -7.25
N VAL A 566 26.88 18.22 -7.22
CA VAL A 566 25.47 18.62 -7.42
C VAL A 566 24.99 18.29 -8.85
N GLU A 567 25.90 18.24 -9.82
CA GLU A 567 25.63 17.89 -11.21
C GLU A 567 25.09 16.47 -11.40
N MET A 568 25.24 15.60 -10.40
CA MET A 568 24.69 14.24 -10.39
C MET A 568 23.22 14.21 -9.94
N LEU A 569 22.68 15.31 -9.41
CA LEU A 569 21.30 15.44 -8.97
C LEU A 569 20.49 16.20 -10.00
N ARG A 570 19.35 15.64 -10.41
CA ARG A 570 18.33 16.40 -11.14
C ARG A 570 17.18 16.73 -10.20
N LEU A 571 16.93 18.02 -10.04
CA LEU A 571 15.77 18.52 -9.30
C LEU A 571 14.63 18.79 -10.27
N THR A 572 13.43 18.32 -9.95
CA THR A 572 12.21 18.64 -10.70
C THR A 572 11.08 18.89 -9.72
N SER A 573 10.37 20.01 -9.86
CA SER A 573 9.26 20.39 -9.01
C SER A 573 8.05 20.81 -9.85
N LEU A 574 6.86 20.89 -9.24
CA LEU A 574 5.68 21.41 -9.94
C LEU A 574 5.87 22.89 -10.34
N ASN A 575 6.68 23.65 -9.58
CA ASN A 575 7.08 25.02 -9.96
C ASN A 575 7.78 25.02 -11.32
N ASP A 576 8.66 24.05 -11.58
CA ASP A 576 9.38 23.93 -12.85
C ASP A 576 8.45 23.54 -14.00
N ILE A 577 7.47 22.67 -13.74
CA ILE A 577 6.50 22.21 -14.73
C ILE A 577 5.58 23.36 -15.17
N LEU A 578 5.07 24.17 -14.23
CA LEU A 578 4.15 25.27 -14.53
C LEU A 578 4.85 26.50 -15.14
N ALA A 579 6.18 26.58 -15.04
CA ALA A 579 6.96 27.69 -15.58
C ALA A 579 7.42 27.48 -17.04
N ARG A 580 7.29 26.25 -17.57
CA ARG A 580 7.54 25.90 -18.97
C ARG A 580 6.28 26.12 -19.78
#